data_AF-A0A6E8VJZ5-F1
#
_entry.id   AF-A0A6E8VJZ5-F1
#
_cell.length_a   1.000
_cell.length_b   1.000
_cell.length_c   1.000
_cell.angle_alpha   90.00
_cell.angle_beta   90.00
_cell.angle_gamma   90.00
#
_symmetry.space_group_name_H-M   'P 1'
#
loop_
_entity.id
_entity.type
_entity.pdbx_description
1 polymer ?
#
loop_
_entity_poly.entity_id
_entity_poly.type
_entity_poly.pdbx_seq_one_letter_code
_entity_poly.pdbx_strand_id
1 'polypeptide(L)'
;MGDSLKQMADVKYSLDDNIKQNFLEPLHQLQTKDLKEVMHHRKKLQGRRLDFDCKKRRQAKDDEIRSAEEKFAESLQLAQVGMYNLLENDVEQVSQLVTFAEGMLDYHSQCSEILKVLVETLNEKREEAAARPKSEFVPKTLADLNIEMLGSQDGMNGGSSSHLSSPVNKPTHLELLGNGQAQARSTNGKRNE
;
A
#
# COMPACT_ATOMS: atom_id res chain seq x y z
N MET A 1 -13.56 1.78 20.23
CA MET A 1 -12.12 1.89 19.92
C MET A 1 -11.73 0.88 18.85
N GLY A 2 -11.75 -0.43 19.13
CA GLY A 2 -11.39 -1.46 18.14
C GLY A 2 -12.18 -1.33 16.83
N ASP A 3 -13.50 -1.18 16.91
CA ASP A 3 -14.36 -1.03 15.72
C ASP A 3 -14.06 0.26 14.94
N SER A 4 -13.75 1.36 15.62
CA SER A 4 -13.36 2.63 14.99
C SER A 4 -12.03 2.50 14.23
N LEU A 5 -11.05 1.81 14.82
CA LEU A 5 -9.77 1.54 14.16
C LEU A 5 -9.94 0.61 12.96
N LYS A 6 -10.87 -0.36 13.04
CA LYS A 6 -11.23 -1.20 11.89
C LYS A 6 -11.83 -0.37 10.76
N GLN A 7 -12.79 0.52 11.05
CA GLN A 7 -13.36 1.42 10.04
C GLN A 7 -12.29 2.30 9.38
N MET A 8 -11.37 2.87 10.16
CA MET A 8 -10.26 3.65 9.59
C MET A 8 -9.34 2.82 8.68
N ALA A 9 -9.14 1.53 8.98
CA ALA A 9 -8.40 0.64 8.09
C ALA A 9 -9.15 0.42 6.76
N ASP A 10 -10.47 0.26 6.80
CA ASP A 10 -11.29 0.13 5.59
C ASP A 10 -11.21 1.40 4.71
N VAL A 11 -11.28 2.59 5.31
CA VAL A 11 -11.06 3.87 4.60
C VAL A 11 -9.64 3.94 4.01
N LYS A 12 -8.63 3.46 4.75
CA LYS A 12 -7.24 3.44 4.26
C LYS A 12 -7.08 2.53 3.03
N TYR A 13 -7.71 1.36 3.00
CA TYR A 13 -7.66 0.48 1.83
C TYR A 13 -8.33 1.12 0.62
N SER A 14 -9.46 1.81 0.80
CA SER A 14 -10.10 2.58 -0.27
C SER A 14 -9.19 3.68 -0.83
N LEU A 15 -8.45 4.37 0.05
CA LEU A 15 -7.46 5.37 -0.38
C LEU A 15 -6.35 4.73 -1.21
N ASP A 16 -5.81 3.59 -0.77
CA ASP A 16 -4.71 2.92 -1.45
C ASP A 16 -5.11 2.48 -2.86
N ASP A 17 -6.30 1.91 -3.01
CA ASP A 17 -6.83 1.54 -4.33
C ASP A 17 -7.05 2.77 -5.21
N ASN A 18 -7.61 3.85 -4.65
CA ASN A 18 -7.83 5.10 -5.39
C ASN A 18 -6.51 5.73 -5.86
N ILE A 19 -5.51 5.87 -5.00
CA ILE A 19 -4.19 6.43 -5.34
C ILE A 19 -3.49 5.56 -6.38
N LYS A 20 -3.56 4.24 -6.22
CA LYS A 20 -2.90 3.32 -7.15
C LYS A 20 -3.46 3.49 -8.56
N GLN A 21 -4.78 3.46 -8.71
CA GLN A 21 -5.44 3.50 -10.02
C GLN A 21 -5.40 4.90 -10.65
N ASN A 22 -5.61 5.96 -9.86
CA ASN A 22 -5.82 7.30 -10.41
C ASN A 22 -4.58 8.19 -10.41
N PHE A 23 -3.50 7.77 -9.74
CA PHE A 23 -2.27 8.55 -9.67
C PHE A 23 -1.03 7.74 -10.05
N LEU A 24 -0.78 6.60 -9.38
CA LEU A 24 0.46 5.85 -9.58
C LEU A 24 0.51 5.12 -10.93
N GLU A 25 -0.56 4.47 -11.35
CA GLU A 25 -0.63 3.78 -12.64
C GLU A 25 -0.51 4.76 -13.83
N PRO A 26 -1.22 5.91 -13.86
CA PRO A 26 -1.01 6.95 -14.86
C PRO A 26 0.42 7.51 -14.89
N LEU A 27 1.02 7.77 -13.73
CA LEU A 27 2.41 8.25 -13.67
C LEU A 27 3.41 7.21 -14.18
N HIS A 28 3.17 5.94 -13.87
CA HIS A 28 3.98 4.84 -14.39
C HIS A 28 3.86 4.71 -15.91
N GLN A 29 2.65 4.89 -16.45
CA GLN A 29 2.37 4.89 -17.87
C GLN A 29 3.11 6.01 -18.60
N LEU A 30 3.06 7.24 -18.07
CA LEU A 30 3.81 8.40 -18.57
C LEU A 30 5.32 8.11 -18.63
N GLN A 31 5.86 7.51 -17.57
CA GLN A 31 7.29 7.20 -17.48
C GLN A 31 7.71 6.10 -18.46
N THR A 32 6.96 5.00 -18.51
CA THR A 32 7.40 3.79 -19.21
C THR A 32 7.06 3.78 -20.70
N LYS A 33 6.07 4.58 -21.13
CA LYS A 33 5.70 4.74 -22.54
C LYS A 33 6.10 6.11 -23.08
N ASP A 34 5.43 7.17 -22.67
CA ASP A 34 5.50 8.46 -23.38
C ASP A 34 6.89 9.10 -23.29
N LEU A 35 7.45 9.20 -22.07
CA LEU A 35 8.81 9.72 -21.87
C LEU A 35 9.85 8.83 -22.57
N LYS A 36 9.67 7.51 -22.51
CA LYS A 36 10.58 6.55 -23.13
C LYS A 36 10.57 6.64 -24.66
N GLU A 37 9.39 6.85 -25.25
CA GLU A 37 9.21 7.05 -26.69
C GLU A 37 9.85 8.36 -27.14
N VAL A 38 9.61 9.47 -26.43
CA VAL A 38 10.28 10.75 -26.72
C VAL A 38 11.80 10.62 -26.61
N MET A 39 12.31 9.94 -25.58
CA MET A 39 13.74 9.68 -25.45
C MET A 39 14.28 8.86 -26.62
N HIS A 40 13.52 7.86 -27.10
CA HIS A 40 13.89 7.06 -28.25
C HIS A 40 13.99 7.91 -29.52
N HIS A 41 12.98 8.72 -29.82
CA HIS A 41 12.98 9.61 -30.99
C HIS A 41 14.13 10.61 -30.94
N ARG A 42 14.38 11.24 -29.77
CA ARG A 42 15.51 12.17 -29.60
C ARG A 42 16.86 11.51 -29.83
N LYS A 43 17.05 10.28 -29.33
CA LYS A 43 18.29 9.51 -29.58
C LYS A 43 18.46 9.16 -31.06
N LYS A 44 17.38 8.73 -31.73
CA LYS A 44 17.39 8.41 -33.17
C LYS A 44 17.70 9.66 -34.00
N LEU A 45 17.08 10.80 -33.67
CA LEU A 45 17.34 12.08 -34.31
C LEU A 45 18.81 12.48 -34.22
N GLN A 46 19.41 12.39 -33.02
CA GLN A 46 20.83 12.69 -32.84
C GLN A 46 21.71 11.80 -33.73
N GLY A 47 21.41 10.50 -33.81
CA GLY A 47 22.12 9.57 -34.68
C GLY A 47 21.99 9.94 -36.17
N ARG A 48 20.78 10.28 -36.63
CA ARG A 48 20.54 10.68 -38.04
C ARG A 48 21.21 12.00 -38.40
N ARG A 49 21.22 12.97 -37.49
CA ARG A 49 21.94 14.23 -37.67
C ARG A 49 23.43 13.96 -37.91
N LEU A 50 24.05 13.14 -37.07
CA LEU A 50 25.47 12.79 -37.19
C LEU A 50 25.80 12.04 -38.48
N ASP A 51 24.93 11.12 -38.92
CA ASP A 51 25.09 10.40 -40.20
C ASP A 51 25.05 11.37 -41.39
N PHE A 52 24.05 12.24 -41.43
CA PHE A 52 23.92 13.28 -42.46
C PHE A 52 25.15 14.21 -42.48
N ASP A 53 25.56 14.73 -41.31
CA ASP A 53 26.74 15.59 -41.17
C ASP A 53 28.02 14.91 -41.68
N CYS A 54 28.19 13.63 -41.36
CA CYS A 54 29.37 12.85 -41.77
C CYS A 54 29.42 12.64 -43.29
N LYS A 55 28.29 12.23 -43.90
CA LYS A 55 28.18 12.02 -45.36
C LYS A 55 28.38 13.31 -46.14
N LYS A 56 27.76 14.40 -45.67
CA LYS A 56 27.92 15.72 -46.26
C LYS A 56 29.37 16.21 -46.19
N ARG A 57 30.03 16.05 -45.04
CA ARG A 57 31.45 16.44 -44.87
C ARG A 57 32.40 15.62 -45.74
N ARG A 58 32.12 14.33 -45.94
CA ARG A 58 32.93 13.43 -46.76
C ARG A 58 32.61 13.51 -48.26
N GLN A 59 31.67 14.36 -48.67
CA GLN A 59 31.21 14.47 -50.05
C GLN A 59 30.81 13.08 -50.61
N ALA A 60 30.01 12.35 -49.83
CA ALA A 60 29.40 11.10 -50.30
C ALA A 60 28.55 11.33 -51.56
N LYS A 61 28.13 10.26 -52.23
CA LYS A 61 27.29 10.37 -53.42
C LYS A 61 25.99 11.13 -53.11
N ASP A 62 25.51 11.93 -54.06
CA ASP A 62 24.33 12.78 -53.87
C ASP A 62 23.10 12.00 -53.38
N ASP A 63 22.86 10.81 -53.94
CA ASP A 63 21.74 9.95 -53.52
C ASP A 63 21.87 9.47 -52.07
N GLU A 64 23.10 9.23 -51.60
CA GLU A 64 23.35 8.83 -50.20
C GLU A 64 23.16 10.00 -49.23
N ILE A 65 23.55 11.22 -49.65
CA ILE A 65 23.33 12.45 -48.89
C ILE A 65 21.83 12.73 -48.81
N ARG A 66 21.10 12.69 -49.93
CA ARG A 66 19.65 12.90 -49.99
C ARG A 66 18.89 11.90 -49.12
N SER A 67 19.24 10.61 -49.19
CA SER A 67 18.62 9.59 -48.34
C SER A 67 18.90 9.80 -46.84
N ALA A 68 20.09 10.30 -46.48
CA ALA A 68 20.41 10.61 -45.10
C ALA A 68 19.64 11.84 -44.59
N GLU A 69 19.46 12.85 -45.44
CA GLU A 69 18.66 14.05 -45.17
C GLU A 69 17.20 13.71 -44.92
N GLU A 70 16.58 12.89 -45.77
CA GLU A 70 15.20 12.43 -45.61
C GLU A 70 14.98 11.72 -44.26
N LYS A 71 15.88 10.79 -43.89
CA LYS A 71 15.82 10.07 -42.61
C LYS A 71 16.03 10.99 -41.41
N PHE A 72 16.85 12.02 -41.56
CA PHE A 72 17.05 13.05 -40.54
C PHE A 72 15.78 13.88 -40.37
N ALA A 73 15.19 14.37 -41.46
CA ALA A 73 13.93 15.13 -41.44
C ALA A 73 12.77 14.32 -40.84
N GLU A 74 12.63 13.04 -41.21
CA GLU A 74 11.63 12.13 -40.64
C GLU A 74 11.83 11.96 -39.11
N SER A 75 13.08 11.76 -38.68
CA SER A 75 13.38 11.60 -37.25
C SER A 75 13.19 12.92 -36.48
N LEU A 76 13.37 14.07 -37.14
CA LEU A 76 13.12 15.39 -36.57
C LEU A 76 11.62 15.58 -36.33
N GLN A 77 10.80 15.29 -37.34
CA GLN A 77 9.34 15.38 -37.24
C GLN A 77 8.81 14.48 -36.11
N LEU A 78 9.25 13.22 -36.04
CA LEU A 78 8.82 12.30 -34.98
C LEU A 78 9.19 12.80 -33.58
N ALA A 79 10.41 13.33 -33.41
CA ALA A 79 10.83 13.89 -32.13
C ALA A 79 10.02 15.14 -31.76
N GLN A 80 9.74 16.03 -32.72
CA GLN A 80 8.95 17.23 -32.49
C GLN A 80 7.51 16.91 -32.11
N VAL A 81 6.85 16.01 -32.87
CA VAL A 81 5.47 15.58 -32.58
C VAL A 81 5.40 14.87 -31.23
N GLY A 82 6.32 13.95 -30.94
CA GLY A 82 6.35 13.26 -29.65
C GLY A 82 6.53 14.22 -28.47
N MET A 83 7.41 15.23 -28.61
CA MET A 83 7.62 16.26 -27.59
C MET A 83 6.40 17.18 -27.44
N TYR A 84 5.74 17.53 -28.55
CA TYR A 84 4.53 18.35 -28.54
C TYR A 84 3.40 17.64 -27.79
N ASN A 85 3.07 16.40 -28.16
CA ASN A 85 2.01 15.62 -27.53
C ASN A 85 2.26 15.42 -26.02
N LEU A 86 3.51 15.16 -25.62
CA LEU A 86 3.87 15.02 -24.22
C LEU A 86 3.58 16.30 -23.41
N LEU A 87 3.84 17.47 -24.00
CA LEU A 87 3.64 18.77 -23.34
C LEU A 87 2.19 19.24 -23.39
N GLU A 88 1.44 18.87 -24.42
CA GLU A 88 0.01 19.20 -24.56
C GLU A 88 -0.86 18.47 -23.51
N ASN A 89 -0.36 17.35 -22.96
CA ASN A 89 -1.03 16.59 -21.90
C ASN A 89 -0.74 17.13 -20.47
N ASP A 90 -0.27 18.36 -20.33
CA ASP A 90 0.04 18.96 -19.02
C ASP A 90 -1.21 19.14 -18.13
N VAL A 91 -2.35 19.49 -18.73
CA VAL A 91 -3.64 19.59 -18.03
C VAL A 91 -4.01 18.25 -17.39
N GLU A 92 -3.80 17.13 -18.09
CA GLU A 92 -4.11 15.80 -17.59
C GLU A 92 -3.20 15.42 -16.41
N GLN A 93 -1.92 15.79 -16.47
CA GLN A 93 -0.95 15.58 -15.38
C GLN A 93 -1.32 16.41 -14.15
N VAL A 94 -1.73 17.68 -14.32
CA VAL A 94 -2.23 18.51 -13.22
C VAL A 94 -3.51 17.93 -12.64
N SER A 95 -4.42 17.44 -13.48
CA SER A 95 -5.65 16.77 -13.03
C SER A 95 -5.35 15.53 -12.17
N GLN A 96 -4.34 14.73 -12.51
CA GLN A 96 -3.92 13.58 -11.70
C GLN A 96 -3.42 14.00 -10.31
N LEU A 97 -2.68 15.11 -10.22
CA LEU A 97 -2.25 15.68 -8.93
C LEU A 97 -3.43 16.17 -8.08
N VAL A 98 -4.44 16.78 -8.73
CA VAL A 98 -5.67 17.20 -8.07
C VAL A 98 -6.39 15.97 -7.49
N THR A 99 -6.61 14.93 -8.28
CA THR A 99 -7.25 13.68 -7.82
C THR A 99 -6.51 13.06 -6.63
N PHE A 100 -5.18 13.06 -6.65
CA PHE A 100 -4.38 12.59 -5.52
C PHE A 100 -4.61 13.43 -4.25
N ALA A 101 -4.60 14.75 -4.37
CA ALA A 101 -4.83 15.66 -3.25
C ALA A 101 -6.25 15.53 -2.68
N GLU A 102 -7.26 15.39 -3.55
CA GLU A 102 -8.65 15.16 -3.17
C GLU A 102 -8.82 13.82 -2.44
N GLY A 103 -8.22 12.75 -2.94
CA GLY A 103 -8.25 11.45 -2.26
C GLY A 103 -7.63 11.49 -0.85
N MET A 104 -6.50 12.18 -0.69
CA MET A 104 -5.87 12.40 0.62
C MET A 104 -6.76 13.23 1.56
N LEU A 105 -7.37 14.30 1.05
CA LEU A 105 -8.27 15.15 1.81
C LEU A 105 -9.50 14.37 2.30
N ASP A 106 -10.11 13.57 1.42
CA ASP A 106 -11.27 12.75 1.73
C ASP A 106 -10.93 11.69 2.79
N TYR A 107 -9.82 10.96 2.64
CA TYR A 107 -9.34 9.99 3.63
C TYR A 107 -9.20 10.59 5.03
N HIS A 108 -8.53 11.75 5.14
CA HIS A 108 -8.33 12.40 6.43
C HIS A 108 -9.64 12.96 7.01
N SER A 109 -10.53 13.45 6.15
CA SER A 109 -11.86 13.92 6.57
C SER A 109 -12.67 12.77 7.16
N GLN A 110 -12.76 11.63 6.47
CA GLN A 110 -13.45 10.44 6.96
C GLN A 110 -12.84 9.90 8.26
N CYS A 111 -11.51 9.86 8.35
CA CYS A 111 -10.82 9.47 9.59
C CYS A 111 -11.17 10.41 10.76
N SER A 112 -11.25 11.72 10.52
CA SER A 112 -11.67 12.68 11.53
C SER A 112 -13.10 12.43 12.01
N GLU A 113 -14.03 12.10 11.11
CA GLU A 113 -15.42 11.81 11.48
C GLU A 113 -15.52 10.54 12.34
N ILE A 114 -14.81 9.48 11.96
CA ILE A 114 -14.76 8.24 12.76
C ILE A 114 -14.22 8.51 14.18
N LEU A 115 -13.18 9.33 14.30
CA LEU A 115 -12.58 9.68 15.59
C LEU A 115 -13.49 10.57 16.43
N LYS A 116 -14.25 11.49 15.82
CA LYS A 116 -15.23 12.32 16.54
C LYS A 116 -16.29 11.45 17.23
N VAL A 117 -16.87 10.49 16.50
CA VAL A 117 -17.85 9.55 17.04
C VAL A 117 -17.26 8.71 18.18
N LEU A 118 -16.02 8.24 18.02
CA LEU A 118 -15.32 7.51 19.07
C LEU A 118 -15.12 8.35 20.34
N VAL A 119 -14.71 9.61 20.20
CA VAL A 119 -14.50 10.52 21.33
C VAL A 119 -15.82 10.77 22.06
N GLU A 120 -16.91 10.99 21.34
CA GLU A 120 -18.26 11.13 21.90
C GLU A 120 -18.64 9.88 22.71
N THR A 121 -18.53 8.69 22.11
CA THR A 121 -18.82 7.40 22.78
C THR A 121 -17.97 7.20 24.04
N LEU A 122 -16.70 7.61 24.04
CA LEU A 122 -15.83 7.47 25.20
C LEU A 122 -16.15 8.47 26.32
N ASN A 123 -16.59 9.68 25.96
CA ASN A 123 -17.05 10.67 26.94
C ASN A 123 -18.34 10.19 27.63
N GLU A 124 -19.30 9.64 26.88
CA GLU A 124 -20.51 9.04 27.45
C GLU A 124 -20.16 7.92 28.45
N LYS A 125 -19.30 6.97 28.05
CA LYS A 125 -18.85 5.88 28.94
C LYS A 125 -18.10 6.39 30.17
N ARG A 126 -17.34 7.47 30.05
CA ARG A 126 -16.65 8.11 31.19
C ARG A 126 -17.69 8.68 32.16
N GLU A 127 -18.72 9.35 31.65
CA GLU A 127 -19.79 9.92 32.47
C GLU A 127 -20.62 8.84 33.16
N GLU A 128 -21.01 7.77 32.44
CA GLU A 128 -21.69 6.60 33.02
C GLU A 128 -20.87 5.94 34.14
N ALA A 129 -19.55 5.79 33.92
CA ALA A 129 -18.66 5.21 34.93
C ALA A 129 -18.49 6.14 36.14
N ALA A 130 -18.47 7.45 35.94
CA ALA A 130 -18.37 8.44 37.02
C ALA A 130 -19.67 8.54 37.85
N ALA A 131 -20.83 8.40 37.19
CA ALA A 131 -22.14 8.41 37.84
C ALA A 131 -22.47 7.09 38.58
N ARG A 132 -21.72 6.01 38.31
CA ARG A 132 -21.94 4.71 38.95
C ARG A 132 -21.72 4.83 40.47
N PRO A 133 -22.69 4.43 41.31
CA PRO A 133 -22.54 4.43 42.75
C PRO A 133 -21.33 3.58 43.15
N LYS A 134 -20.42 4.15 43.95
CA LYS A 134 -19.29 3.41 44.50
C LYS A 134 -19.80 2.61 45.70
N SER A 135 -19.86 1.28 45.58
CA SER A 135 -20.05 0.43 46.76
C SER A 135 -18.84 0.56 47.67
N GLU A 136 -19.06 0.61 48.97
CA GLU A 136 -17.98 0.53 49.94
C GLU A 136 -17.17 -0.75 49.70
N PHE A 137 -15.86 -0.60 49.54
CA PHE A 137 -14.98 -1.72 49.36
C PHE A 137 -14.82 -2.43 50.71
N VAL A 138 -15.46 -3.58 50.87
CA VAL A 138 -15.24 -4.47 52.00
C VAL A 138 -14.21 -5.52 51.58
N PRO A 139 -12.98 -5.51 52.14
CA PRO A 139 -11.98 -6.53 51.85
C PRO A 139 -12.51 -7.90 52.22
N LYS A 140 -12.41 -8.87 51.29
CA LYS A 140 -12.77 -10.26 51.57
C LYS A 140 -11.86 -10.84 52.64
N THR A 141 -12.44 -11.50 53.62
CA THR A 141 -11.72 -12.20 54.68
C THR A 141 -11.19 -13.56 54.20
N LEU A 142 -10.27 -14.17 54.95
CA LEU A 142 -9.76 -15.52 54.65
C LEU A 142 -10.87 -16.59 54.70
N ALA A 143 -11.90 -16.37 55.51
CA ALA A 143 -13.10 -17.21 55.56
C ALA A 143 -13.92 -17.11 54.27
N ASP A 144 -14.04 -15.90 53.68
CA ASP A 144 -14.74 -15.67 52.41
C ASP A 144 -14.02 -16.30 51.19
N LEU A 145 -12.73 -16.60 51.34
CA LEU A 145 -11.88 -17.23 50.33
C LEU A 145 -11.76 -18.76 50.52
N ASN A 146 -12.38 -19.32 51.57
CA ASN A 146 -12.36 -20.76 51.90
C ASN A 146 -10.93 -21.35 51.98
N ILE A 147 -9.95 -20.56 52.43
CA ILE A 147 -8.53 -20.97 52.51
C ILE A 147 -8.29 -21.93 53.69
N GLU A 148 -9.13 -21.90 54.73
CA GLU A 148 -9.00 -22.74 55.92
C GLU A 148 -9.23 -24.25 55.65
N MET A 149 -9.81 -24.62 54.50
CA MET A 149 -9.98 -26.03 54.11
C MET A 149 -8.76 -26.62 53.37
N LEU A 150 -7.73 -25.83 53.07
CA LEU A 150 -6.50 -26.32 52.40
C LEU A 150 -5.35 -26.62 53.39
N GLY A 151 -5.47 -26.17 54.64
CA GLY A 151 -4.42 -26.26 55.66
C GLY A 151 -4.48 -27.47 56.60
N SER A 152 -5.50 -28.33 56.48
CA SER A 152 -5.73 -29.44 57.43
C SER A 152 -5.99 -30.76 56.72
N GLN A 153 -5.00 -31.31 56.02
CA GLN A 153 -4.93 -32.74 55.75
C GLN A 153 -3.46 -33.16 55.56
N ASP A 154 -2.76 -33.37 56.66
CA ASP A 154 -1.67 -34.34 56.69
C ASP A 154 -2.27 -35.73 56.41
N GLY A 155 -1.88 -36.33 55.29
CA GLY A 155 -2.02 -37.76 55.00
C GLY A 155 -3.35 -38.22 54.37
N MET A 156 -3.38 -38.43 53.05
CA MET A 156 -3.41 -39.75 52.40
C MET A 156 -3.80 -39.65 50.91
N ASN A 157 -3.09 -40.48 50.13
CA ASN A 157 -3.19 -40.79 48.71
C ASN A 157 -4.61 -40.87 48.08
N GLY A 158 -4.76 -40.29 46.88
CA GLY A 158 -5.60 -40.87 45.81
C GLY A 158 -6.71 -39.99 45.24
N GLY A 159 -6.67 -39.78 43.92
CA GLY A 159 -7.89 -39.68 43.12
C GLY A 159 -8.30 -38.28 42.63
N SER A 160 -8.34 -38.16 41.31
CA SER A 160 -8.72 -37.01 40.49
C SER A 160 -10.09 -36.37 40.80
N SER A 161 -10.15 -35.09 40.42
CA SER A 161 -11.30 -34.32 39.88
C SER A 161 -12.37 -33.83 40.86
N SER A 162 -12.44 -32.50 41.02
CA SER A 162 -13.69 -31.80 40.75
C SER A 162 -13.44 -30.36 40.28
N HIS A 163 -14.30 -29.96 39.36
CA HIS A 163 -14.28 -28.80 38.50
C HIS A 163 -14.20 -27.43 39.20
N LEU A 164 -13.41 -26.52 38.62
CA LEU A 164 -13.55 -25.08 38.81
C LEU A 164 -14.23 -24.51 37.56
N SER A 165 -15.53 -24.26 37.62
CA SER A 165 -16.27 -23.54 36.59
C SER A 165 -15.99 -22.03 36.73
N SER A 166 -14.93 -21.57 36.05
CA SER A 166 -14.70 -20.16 35.77
C SER A 166 -15.45 -19.78 34.48
N PRO A 167 -16.16 -18.64 34.40
CA PRO A 167 -16.69 -18.14 33.14
C PRO A 167 -15.52 -17.61 32.29
N VAL A 168 -14.98 -18.49 31.43
CA VAL A 168 -14.04 -18.10 30.37
C VAL A 168 -14.82 -17.36 29.28
N ASN A 169 -14.66 -16.05 29.24
CA ASN A 169 -14.87 -15.28 28.01
C ASN A 169 -13.73 -15.66 27.05
N LYS A 170 -14.09 -16.27 25.92
CA LYS A 170 -13.15 -16.74 24.89
C LYS A 170 -12.47 -15.53 24.21
N PRO A 171 -11.13 -15.49 24.09
CA PRO A 171 -10.48 -14.78 23.00
C PRO A 171 -10.48 -15.68 21.75
N THR A 172 -11.01 -15.16 20.66
CA THR A 172 -10.95 -15.78 19.33
C THR A 172 -9.50 -15.89 18.86
N HIS A 173 -9.08 -17.12 18.58
CA HIS A 173 -7.80 -17.46 17.98
C HIS A 173 -7.78 -16.99 16.51
N LEU A 174 -6.82 -16.12 16.20
CA LEU A 174 -6.48 -15.68 14.86
C LEU A 174 -5.64 -16.79 14.20
N GLU A 175 -6.23 -17.56 13.30
CA GLU A 175 -5.48 -18.46 12.41
C GLU A 175 -4.73 -17.61 11.38
N LEU A 176 -3.40 -17.61 11.52
CA LEU A 176 -2.48 -17.12 10.50
C LEU A 176 -2.43 -18.17 9.38
N LEU A 177 -3.25 -17.98 8.34
CA LEU A 177 -3.14 -18.71 7.07
C LEU A 177 -1.82 -18.32 6.38
N GLY A 178 -0.80 -19.15 6.56
CA GLY A 178 0.39 -19.16 5.74
C GLY A 178 0.10 -19.81 4.38
N ASN A 179 -0.13 -18.99 3.35
CA ASN A 179 -0.10 -19.42 1.96
C ASN A 179 1.23 -19.00 1.31
N GLY A 180 2.22 -19.88 1.41
CA GLY A 180 3.48 -19.80 0.67
C GLY A 180 3.73 -21.13 -0.05
N GLN A 181 3.18 -21.27 -1.26
CA GLN A 181 3.57 -22.34 -2.19
C GLN A 181 4.98 -22.04 -2.72
N ALA A 182 6.00 -22.67 -2.13
CA ALA A 182 7.31 -22.80 -2.74
C ALA A 182 7.33 -24.07 -3.60
N GLN A 183 7.15 -23.91 -4.91
CA GLN A 183 7.47 -24.95 -5.88
C GLN A 183 8.99 -25.04 -6.04
N ALA A 184 9.60 -26.11 -5.52
CA ALA A 184 10.95 -26.51 -5.89
C ALA A 184 10.90 -27.19 -7.27
N ARG A 185 11.28 -26.47 -8.32
CA ARG A 185 11.44 -27.00 -9.67
C ARG A 185 12.89 -27.46 -9.86
N SER A 186 13.07 -28.75 -10.02
CA SER A 186 14.30 -29.37 -10.51
C SER A 186 14.46 -29.11 -12.01
N THR A 187 15.60 -28.54 -12.43
CA THR A 187 16.04 -28.59 -13.83
C THR A 187 17.56 -28.75 -13.91
N ASN A 188 17.95 -29.88 -14.49
CA ASN A 188 19.28 -30.16 -15.04
C ASN A 188 19.84 -29.02 -15.88
N GLY A 189 21.14 -28.75 -15.77
CA GLY A 189 21.87 -27.81 -16.61
C GLY A 189 23.37 -28.08 -16.60
N LYS A 190 23.85 -28.61 -17.73
CA LYS A 190 25.21 -29.04 -18.07
C LYS A 190 26.28 -27.97 -17.80
N ARG A 191 27.46 -28.39 -17.31
CA ARG A 191 28.73 -27.68 -17.49
C ARG A 191 29.49 -28.35 -18.64
N ASN A 192 29.76 -27.59 -19.69
CA ASN A 192 30.67 -27.95 -20.76
C ASN A 192 32.11 -27.66 -20.33
N GLU A 193 32.99 -28.63 -20.57
CA GLU A 193 34.32 -28.39 -21.13
C GLU A 193 34.19 -28.24 -22.66
#